data_AF-A0A4U0V1M4-F1
#
_entry.id   AF-A0A4U0V1M4-F1
#
_cell.length_a   1.000
_cell.length_b   1.000
_cell.length_c   1.000
_cell.angle_alpha   90.00
_cell.angle_beta   90.00
_cell.angle_gamma   90.00
#
_symmetry.space_group_name_H-M   'P 1'
#
loop_
_entity.id
_entity.type
_entity.pdbx_description
1 polymer ?
#
loop_
_entity_poly.entity_id
_entity_poly.type
_entity_poly.pdbx_seq_one_letter_code
_entity_poly.pdbx_strand_id
1 'polypeptide(L)'
;MPASFDVRKAKILSELDTPDEQYEDLSPKGSVDSGIRDLILEINTLAQYVTTSSCAGRVSAYLEGTKGAKGGGQWLFTSHDAVDVPVADGAVYKLMGLESAEVAAPIEAEEARFVHLKFEPMVGRFSYFLLLRYTWLSLF
;
A
#
# COMPACT_ATOMS: atom_id res chain seq x y z
N MET A 1 13.90 20.59 18.20
CA MET A 1 14.13 19.96 16.90
C MET A 1 15.04 20.88 16.08
N PRO A 2 15.85 20.39 15.12
CA PRO A 2 16.57 21.28 14.23
C PRO A 2 15.58 22.01 13.34
N ALA A 3 15.82 23.31 13.13
CA ALA A 3 14.96 24.14 12.27
C ALA A 3 14.80 23.54 10.86
N SER A 4 15.81 22.86 10.34
CA SER A 4 15.75 22.17 9.03
C SER A 4 14.73 21.01 9.00
N PHE A 5 14.57 20.28 10.11
CA PHE A 5 13.54 19.25 10.22
C PHE A 5 12.15 19.87 10.35
N ASP A 6 12.01 20.92 11.19
CA ASP A 6 10.71 21.57 11.40
C ASP A 6 10.17 22.17 10.10
N VAL A 7 11.03 22.80 9.29
CA VAL A 7 10.68 23.30 7.95
C VAL A 7 10.26 22.15 7.02
N ARG A 8 11.00 21.04 7.03
CA ARG A 8 10.68 19.88 6.16
C ARG A 8 9.39 19.20 6.59
N LYS A 9 9.17 19.05 7.90
CA LYS A 9 7.94 18.49 8.46
C LYS A 9 6.74 19.35 8.10
N ALA A 10 6.83 20.68 8.26
CA ALA A 10 5.77 21.59 7.87
C ALA A 10 5.41 21.45 6.38
N LYS A 11 6.42 21.34 5.51
CA LYS A 11 6.21 21.10 4.07
C LYS A 11 5.47 19.77 3.80
N ILE A 12 5.92 18.67 4.39
CA ILE A 12 5.29 17.36 4.20
C ILE A 12 3.86 17.34 4.72
N LEU A 13 3.60 17.96 5.89
CA LEU A 13 2.24 18.04 6.42
C LEU A 13 1.32 18.87 5.51
N SER A 14 1.81 19.96 4.93
CA SER A 14 1.04 20.73 3.95
C SER A 14 0.75 19.95 2.66
N GLU A 15 1.66 19.06 2.25
CA GLU A 15 1.44 18.19 1.09
C GLU A 15 0.38 17.12 1.41
N LEU A 16 0.43 16.51 2.60
CA LEU A 16 -0.53 15.50 3.06
C LEU A 16 -1.93 16.03 3.38
N ASP A 17 -2.07 17.32 3.70
CA ASP A 17 -3.34 17.98 4.00
C ASP A 17 -4.06 18.49 2.74
N THR A 18 -3.49 18.23 1.56
CA THR A 18 -4.14 18.55 0.28
C THR A 18 -5.38 17.65 0.13
N PRO A 19 -6.57 18.20 -0.18
CA PRO A 19 -7.78 17.41 -0.38
C PRO A 19 -7.56 16.27 -1.39
N ASP A 20 -8.21 15.13 -1.16
CA ASP A 20 -8.08 13.90 -1.98
C ASP A 20 -8.24 14.16 -3.50
N GLU A 21 -8.93 15.24 -3.88
CA GLU A 21 -9.16 15.68 -5.27
C GLU A 21 -7.95 16.34 -5.96
N GLN A 22 -6.91 16.71 -5.20
CA GLN A 22 -5.72 17.44 -5.69
C GLN A 22 -4.39 16.77 -5.26
N TYR A 23 -4.44 15.63 -4.57
CA TYR A 23 -3.27 14.93 -4.08
C TYR A 23 -2.81 13.84 -5.08
N GLU A 24 -1.66 14.06 -5.73
CA GLU A 24 -0.98 13.02 -6.52
C GLU A 24 0.17 12.42 -5.68
N ASP A 25 -0.14 11.43 -4.85
CA ASP A 25 0.88 10.55 -4.25
C ASP A 25 1.48 9.64 -5.33
N LEU A 26 2.74 9.26 -5.16
CA LEU A 26 3.42 8.22 -5.95
C LEU A 26 2.90 6.80 -5.64
N SER A 27 2.03 6.67 -4.63
CA SER A 27 1.22 5.47 -4.42
C SER A 27 0.13 5.40 -5.50
N PRO A 28 -0.15 4.24 -6.13
CA PRO A 28 -1.13 4.12 -7.21
C PRO A 28 -2.55 4.63 -6.90
N LYS A 29 -2.87 4.90 -5.63
CA LYS A 29 -4.17 5.34 -5.12
C LYS A 29 -4.25 6.85 -4.82
N GLY A 30 -3.12 7.55 -4.70
CA GLY A 30 -3.12 9.01 -4.53
C GLY A 30 -3.72 9.53 -3.21
N SER A 31 -3.95 8.70 -2.18
CA SER A 31 -4.56 9.13 -0.90
C SER A 31 -4.21 8.17 0.25
N VAL A 32 -4.27 8.68 1.50
CA VAL A 32 -4.06 7.87 2.71
C VAL A 32 -5.33 7.04 2.99
N ASP A 33 -5.13 5.73 3.16
CA ASP A 33 -6.21 4.80 3.50
C ASP A 33 -6.92 5.19 4.80
N SER A 34 -8.26 5.22 4.77
CA SER A 34 -9.12 5.60 5.90
C SER A 34 -8.81 4.80 7.16
N GLY A 35 -8.59 3.49 7.02
CA GLY A 35 -8.32 2.57 8.14
C GLY A 35 -7.03 2.87 8.94
N ILE A 36 -6.10 3.67 8.39
CA ILE A 36 -4.88 4.09 9.09
C ILE A 36 -4.80 5.60 9.31
N ARG A 37 -5.80 6.38 8.88
CA ARG A 37 -5.74 7.84 8.88
C ARG A 37 -5.51 8.41 10.28
N ASP A 38 -6.23 7.91 11.29
CA ASP A 38 -6.08 8.35 12.68
C ASP A 38 -4.68 8.04 13.23
N LEU A 39 -4.14 6.87 12.92
CA LEU A 39 -2.78 6.49 13.30
C LEU A 39 -1.73 7.42 12.66
N ILE A 40 -1.91 7.74 11.38
CA ILE A 40 -1.02 8.66 10.65
C ILE A 40 -1.09 10.07 11.25
N LEU A 41 -2.29 10.55 11.57
CA LEU A 41 -2.49 11.84 12.24
C LEU A 41 -1.80 11.84 13.61
N GLU A 42 -2.01 10.81 14.43
CA GLU A 42 -1.39 10.68 15.75
C GLU A 42 0.14 10.69 15.67
N ILE A 43 0.75 9.89 14.78
CA ILE A 43 2.20 9.86 14.57
C ILE A 43 2.72 11.24 14.15
N ASN A 44 1.99 11.96 13.30
CA ASN A 44 2.37 13.29 12.82
C ASN A 44 2.24 14.37 13.90
N THR A 45 1.49 14.16 14.98
CA THR A 45 1.52 15.06 16.15
C THR A 45 2.86 15.02 16.88
N LEU A 46 3.61 13.92 16.79
CA LEU A 46 4.88 13.76 17.49
C LEU A 46 5.96 14.67 16.87
N ALA A 47 6.50 15.61 17.65
CA ALA A 47 7.47 16.61 17.16
C ALA A 47 8.67 16.01 16.40
N GLN A 48 9.06 14.79 16.73
CA GLN A 48 10.26 14.12 16.20
C GLN A 48 10.00 13.29 14.94
N TYR A 49 8.74 13.13 14.52
CA TYR A 49 8.33 12.24 13.44
C TYR A 49 7.49 12.96 12.39
N VAL A 50 7.57 12.48 11.16
CA VAL A 50 6.63 12.81 10.09
C VAL A 50 6.50 11.62 9.13
N THR A 51 5.27 11.25 8.77
CA THR A 51 4.97 10.25 7.75
C THR A 51 5.15 10.88 6.36
N THR A 52 5.71 10.16 5.38
CA THR A 52 5.83 10.69 4.00
C THR A 52 4.98 9.93 2.98
N SER A 53 4.68 8.67 3.26
CA SER A 53 3.74 7.85 2.50
C SER A 53 3.34 6.65 3.36
N SER A 54 2.08 6.21 3.27
CA SER A 54 1.59 5.06 4.05
C SER A 54 0.42 4.36 3.35
N CYS A 55 0.39 3.04 3.45
CA CYS A 55 -0.65 2.17 2.91
C CYS A 55 -1.09 1.21 4.02
N ALA A 56 -2.40 1.01 4.19
CA ALA A 56 -2.97 0.10 5.18
C ALA A 56 -2.67 -1.39 4.88
N GLY A 57 -2.18 -1.66 3.66
CA GLY A 57 -2.06 -2.99 3.10
C GLY A 57 -3.14 -3.21 2.05
N ARG A 58 -3.01 -4.28 1.26
CA ARG A 58 -3.99 -4.64 0.25
C ARG A 58 -4.04 -6.13 -0.05
N VAL A 59 -5.20 -6.60 -0.45
CA VAL A 59 -5.40 -7.86 -1.18
C VAL A 59 -5.60 -7.53 -2.65
N SER A 60 -4.97 -8.27 -3.55
CA SER A 60 -5.16 -8.08 -4.99
C SER A 60 -5.13 -9.37 -5.79
N ALA A 61 -5.78 -9.34 -6.95
CA ALA A 61 -5.70 -10.35 -7.99
C ALA A 61 -5.20 -9.70 -9.28
N TYR A 62 -4.17 -10.27 -9.89
CA TYR A 62 -3.53 -9.75 -11.09
C TYR A 62 -3.33 -10.85 -12.13
N LEU A 63 -3.90 -10.68 -13.32
CA LEU A 63 -3.68 -11.57 -14.45
C LEU A 63 -2.37 -11.18 -15.13
N GLU A 64 -1.42 -12.10 -15.24
CA GLU A 64 -0.15 -11.81 -15.91
C GLU A 64 -0.30 -11.60 -17.42
N GLY A 65 0.62 -10.86 -18.04
CA GLY A 65 0.65 -10.68 -19.49
C GLY A 65 1.14 -11.93 -20.23
N THR A 66 0.94 -11.96 -21.54
CA THR A 66 1.47 -13.04 -22.38
C THR A 66 3.00 -13.02 -22.40
N LYS A 67 3.62 -14.22 -22.42
CA LYS A 67 5.09 -14.36 -22.49
C LYS A 67 5.63 -13.57 -23.70
N GLY A 68 6.61 -12.70 -23.46
CA GLY A 68 7.26 -11.88 -24.51
C GLY A 68 6.73 -10.44 -24.63
N ALA A 69 5.60 -10.10 -24.01
CA ALA A 69 5.14 -8.72 -23.91
C ALA A 69 5.72 -8.05 -22.64
N LYS A 70 6.50 -6.96 -22.81
CA LYS A 70 6.92 -6.12 -21.67
C LYS A 70 5.71 -5.35 -21.14
N GLY A 71 5.19 -5.76 -19.98
CA GLY A 71 4.06 -5.09 -19.33
C GLY A 71 2.75 -5.32 -20.10
N GLY A 72 1.93 -6.25 -19.62
CA GLY A 72 0.67 -6.59 -20.32
C GLY A 72 -0.31 -7.38 -19.47
N GLY A 73 -0.13 -7.38 -18.15
CA GLY A 73 -1.10 -7.97 -17.25
C GLY A 73 -2.18 -6.96 -16.85
N GLN A 74 -3.23 -7.47 -16.20
CA GLN A 74 -4.43 -6.71 -15.86
C GLN A 74 -4.75 -6.91 -14.38
N TRP A 75 -5.03 -5.81 -13.68
CA TRP A 75 -5.64 -5.86 -12.36
C TRP A 75 -7.07 -6.38 -12.47
N LEU A 76 -7.35 -7.50 -11.82
CA LEU A 76 -8.69 -8.08 -11.74
C LEU A 76 -9.43 -7.59 -10.49
N PHE A 77 -8.69 -7.44 -9.39
CA PHE A 77 -9.24 -7.04 -8.10
C PHE A 77 -8.17 -6.38 -7.23
N THR A 78 -8.54 -5.35 -6.46
CA THR A 78 -7.72 -4.76 -5.40
C THR A 78 -8.63 -4.25 -4.29
N SER A 79 -8.35 -4.61 -3.04
CA SER A 79 -9.01 -4.07 -1.84
C SER A 79 -7.96 -3.64 -0.82
N HIS A 80 -8.17 -2.49 -0.19
CA HIS A 80 -7.38 -2.01 0.95
C HIS A 80 -8.05 -2.33 2.30
N ASP A 81 -9.30 -2.83 2.24
CA ASP A 81 -10.07 -3.23 3.40
C ASP A 81 -10.18 -4.76 3.48
N ALA A 82 -10.57 -5.26 4.65
CA ALA A 82 -10.90 -6.66 4.83
C ALA A 82 -12.00 -7.06 3.83
N VAL A 83 -11.80 -8.20 3.17
CA VAL A 83 -12.74 -8.71 2.16
C VAL A 83 -13.53 -9.86 2.77
N ASP A 84 -14.83 -9.64 2.95
CA ASP A 84 -15.75 -10.71 3.33
C ASP A 84 -15.95 -11.63 2.13
N VAL A 85 -15.35 -12.82 2.19
CA VAL A 85 -15.56 -13.86 1.17
C VAL A 85 -16.66 -14.79 1.68
N PRO A 86 -17.83 -14.87 1.02
CA PRO A 86 -18.84 -15.84 1.38
C PRO A 86 -18.27 -17.27 1.35
N VAL A 87 -18.61 -18.09 2.33
CA VAL A 87 -18.28 -19.53 2.35
C VAL A 87 -19.21 -20.25 1.36
N ALA A 88 -19.03 -20.00 0.08
CA ALA A 88 -19.76 -20.61 -1.02
C ALA A 88 -18.80 -20.97 -2.14
N ASP A 89 -19.06 -22.11 -2.79
CA ASP A 89 -18.23 -22.58 -3.90
C ASP A 89 -18.18 -21.53 -5.01
N GLY A 90 -16.96 -21.18 -5.42
CA GLY A 90 -16.70 -20.23 -6.49
C GLY A 90 -16.94 -18.75 -6.15
N ALA A 91 -17.23 -18.39 -4.89
CA ALA A 91 -17.36 -16.99 -4.47
C ALA A 91 -16.11 -16.14 -4.77
N VAL A 92 -14.93 -16.75 -4.66
CA VAL A 92 -13.63 -16.13 -4.97
C VAL A 92 -13.52 -15.76 -6.45
N TYR A 93 -14.02 -16.58 -7.38
CA TYR A 93 -14.00 -16.25 -8.81
C TYR A 93 -14.85 -15.02 -9.09
N LYS A 94 -16.07 -14.98 -8.54
CA LYS A 94 -16.98 -13.83 -8.70
C LYS A 94 -16.39 -12.54 -8.12
N LEU A 95 -15.78 -12.62 -6.93
CA LEU A 95 -15.10 -11.49 -6.30
C LEU A 95 -14.00 -10.91 -7.20
N MET A 96 -13.31 -11.76 -7.95
CA MET A 96 -12.24 -11.38 -8.86
C MET A 96 -12.71 -11.02 -10.28
N GLY A 97 -14.03 -10.91 -10.49
CA GLY A 97 -14.61 -10.64 -11.80
C GLY A 97 -14.44 -11.78 -12.82
N LEU A 98 -14.23 -13.00 -12.34
CA LEU A 98 -14.08 -14.20 -13.15
C LEU A 98 -15.40 -14.98 -13.18
N GLU A 99 -15.76 -15.49 -14.35
CA GLU A 99 -16.87 -16.43 -14.49
C GLU A 99 -16.47 -17.79 -13.91
N SER A 100 -17.35 -18.39 -13.10
CA SER A 100 -17.16 -19.76 -12.63
C SER A 100 -17.47 -20.73 -13.78
N ALA A 101 -16.45 -21.11 -14.53
CA ALA A 101 -16.52 -22.19 -15.51
C ALA A 101 -16.11 -23.54 -14.89
N GLU A 102 -16.47 -24.65 -15.53
CA GLU A 102 -15.89 -25.95 -15.17
C GLU A 102 -14.37 -25.87 -15.32
N VAL A 103 -13.65 -26.35 -14.30
CA VAL A 103 -12.18 -26.31 -14.28
C VAL A 103 -11.65 -27.23 -15.38
N ALA A 104 -11.20 -26.62 -16.49
CA ALA A 104 -10.51 -27.32 -17.57
C ALA A 104 -9.04 -26.88 -17.57
N ALA A 105 -8.13 -27.82 -17.39
CA ALA A 105 -6.72 -27.56 -17.65
C ALA A 105 -6.53 -27.45 -19.17
N PRO A 106 -5.87 -26.39 -19.68
CA PRO A 106 -5.54 -26.31 -21.09
C PRO A 106 -4.65 -27.50 -21.48
N ILE A 107 -4.90 -28.08 -22.66
CA ILE A 107 -4.18 -29.26 -23.17
C ILE A 107 -2.68 -28.95 -23.36
N GLU A 108 -2.36 -27.68 -23.68
CA GLU A 108 -0.99 -27.18 -23.82
C GLU A 108 -0.72 -26.08 -22.77
N ALA A 109 0.30 -26.28 -21.94
CA ALA A 109 0.64 -25.36 -20.85
C ALA A 109 1.22 -24.01 -21.34
N GLU A 110 1.57 -23.89 -22.61
CA GLU A 110 2.21 -22.68 -23.17
C GLU A 110 1.25 -21.50 -23.39
N GLU A 111 -0.06 -21.75 -23.45
CA GLU A 111 -1.10 -20.71 -23.58
C GLU A 111 -1.73 -20.33 -22.23
N ALA A 112 -1.41 -21.07 -21.15
CA ALA A 112 -1.94 -20.79 -19.82
C ALA A 112 -1.35 -19.47 -19.26
N ARG A 113 -2.23 -18.63 -18.72
CA ARG A 113 -1.86 -17.42 -17.97
C ARG A 113 -2.27 -17.57 -16.53
N PHE A 114 -1.40 -17.16 -15.62
CA PHE A 114 -1.69 -17.23 -14.18
C PHE A 114 -2.38 -15.96 -13.67
N VAL A 115 -3.36 -16.18 -12.80
CA VAL A 115 -3.89 -15.13 -11.91
C VAL A 115 -3.11 -15.21 -10.61
N HIS A 116 -2.43 -14.12 -10.28
CA HIS A 116 -1.63 -13.97 -9.07
C HIS A 116 -2.50 -13.38 -7.96
N LEU A 117 -2.65 -14.11 -6.87
CA LEU A 117 -3.29 -13.61 -5.65
C LEU A 117 -2.20 -13.12 -4.69
N LYS A 118 -2.31 -11.88 -4.25
CA LYS A 118 -1.29 -11.24 -3.43
C LYS A 118 -1.90 -10.55 -2.22
N PHE A 119 -1.26 -10.75 -1.07
CA PHE A 119 -1.47 -9.95 0.12
C PHE A 119 -0.21 -9.10 0.36
N GLU A 120 -0.40 -7.80 0.50
CA GLU A 120 0.65 -6.85 0.85
C GLU A 120 0.32 -6.26 2.22
N PRO A 121 1.19 -6.43 3.23
CA PRO A 121 0.94 -5.91 4.58
C PRO A 121 0.99 -4.38 4.58
N MET A 122 0.58 -3.78 5.71
CA MET A 122 0.75 -2.35 5.94
C MET A 122 2.22 -1.93 5.71
N VAL A 123 2.41 -0.85 4.95
CA VAL A 123 3.73 -0.25 4.72
C VAL A 123 3.64 1.23 5.06
N GLY A 124 4.47 1.68 6.00
CA GLY A 124 4.61 3.10 6.35
C GLY A 124 6.04 3.57 6.16
N ARG A 125 6.23 4.73 5.53
CA ARG A 125 7.52 5.42 5.45
C ARG A 125 7.48 6.65 6.34
N PHE A 126 8.43 6.72 7.27
CA PHE A 126 8.53 7.80 8.25
C PHE A 126 9.93 8.42 8.21
N SER A 127 10.00 9.73 8.34
CA SER A 127 11.22 10.45 8.66
C SER A 127 11.20 10.82 10.14
N TYR A 128 12.30 10.57 10.84
CA TYR A 128 12.44 10.93 12.25
C TYR A 128 13.78 11.64 12.49
N PHE A 129 13.79 12.53 13.46
CA PHE A 129 15.03 13.16 13.92
C PHE A 129 15.53 12.47 15.19
N LEU A 130 16.66 11.77 15.08
CA LEU A 130 17.37 11.23 16.23
C LEU A 130 18.50 12.18 16.59
N LEU A 131 18.33 12.95 17.67
CA LEU A 131 19.49 13.48 18.37
C LEU A 131 20.08 12.29 19.14
N LEU A 132 21.14 11.66 18.63
CA LEU A 132 21.97 10.80 19.46
C LEU A 132 22.55 11.68 20.58
N ARG A 133 21.82 11.81 21.69
CA ARG A 133 22.42 12.21 22.95
C ARG A 133 23.34 11.06 23.35
N TYR A 134 24.53 11.01 22.78
CA TYR A 134 25.68 10.50 23.51
C TYR A 134 25.85 11.43 24.71
N THR A 135 25.11 11.16 25.78
CA THR A 135 25.62 11.50 27.11
C THR A 135 26.91 10.72 27.24
N TRP A 136 28.04 11.41 27.02
CA TRP A 136 29.29 10.97 27.61
C TRP A 136 29.03 10.82 29.10
N LEU A 137 28.84 9.59 29.57
CA LEU A 137 29.21 9.27 30.94
C LEU A 137 30.73 9.46 30.95
N SER A 138 31.18 10.65 31.34
CA SER A 138 32.49 10.79 31.97
C SER A 138 32.41 9.98 33.27
N LEU A 139 32.74 8.70 33.18
CA LEU A 139 33.17 7.93 34.33
C LEU A 139 34.49 8.55 34.78
N PHE A 140 34.47 9.09 36.00
CA PHE A 140 35.67 9.15 36.83
C PHE A 140 36.18 7.74 37.10
#